data_AF-L2FLL7-F1
#
_entry.id   AF-L2FLL7-F1
#
_cell.length_a   1.000
_cell.length_b   1.000
_cell.length_c   1.000
_cell.angle_alpha   90.00
_cell.angle_beta   90.00
_cell.angle_gamma   90.00
#
_symmetry.space_group_name_H-M   'P 1'
#
loop_
_entity.id
_entity.type
_entity.pdbx_description
1 polymer ?
#
loop_
_entity_poly.entity_id
_entity_poly.type
_entity_poly.pdbx_seq_one_letter_code
_entity_poly.pdbx_strand_id
1 'polypeptide(L)'
;MRPSSQVFLLSLVALAGASPMSHNINTTLFKNVAFTLSKGEAASCVTGEIQIPISFEAEKWLFEKTTDSLTVTDFVLNVTTTDPNRILDFSEGTALIQKTYGIWVKYCVPSSGLPSSVDRAVQILIHGGTLDHTYWDFAPGYSYVDVAARAGMVTLSYDRLGTGLSEHPDPLLEVQTPASVEVLHQLVTMLRSGSFGPQFSKVIGVGHSIGSKATEAVISKYPSDFDAIIHTGYAYENAAGAGSVVATGLGSPKDVDHLKHLPDGYLVPKSAEGIHICFFKYPNFDPQILSQTVRHMQTESMGEMLIPPSSSFWGNLTVTNSYRSPVLVILGEHDYVVCGQSCVTPQNLAAQTLDTAYASADRNLSEAWISPGAGHNCHTHLNAPDVSAKMVNWVKNLGWNT
;
A
#
# COMPACT_ATOMS: atom_id res chain seq x y z
N MET A 1 -52.95 -9.32 -28.73
CA MET A 1 -52.15 -10.20 -27.86
C MET A 1 -51.03 -9.36 -27.28
N ARG A 2 -51.04 -9.11 -25.96
CA ARG A 2 -50.06 -8.28 -25.25
C ARG A 2 -48.93 -9.18 -24.73
N PRO A 3 -47.65 -8.75 -24.74
CA PRO A 3 -46.59 -9.52 -24.12
C PRO A 3 -46.60 -9.27 -22.60
N SER A 4 -46.47 -10.35 -21.83
CA SER A 4 -46.35 -10.33 -20.38
C SER A 4 -44.90 -10.04 -19.96
N SER A 5 -44.71 -9.01 -19.15
CA SER A 5 -43.45 -8.71 -18.49
C SER A 5 -43.17 -9.75 -17.39
N GLN A 6 -42.11 -10.55 -17.52
CA GLN A 6 -41.56 -11.31 -16.40
C GLN A 6 -40.46 -10.48 -15.73
N VAL A 7 -40.76 -10.05 -14.51
CA VAL A 7 -39.81 -9.45 -13.57
C VAL A 7 -38.97 -10.58 -12.99
N PHE A 8 -37.66 -10.57 -13.23
CA PHE A 8 -36.71 -11.41 -12.49
C PHE A 8 -36.51 -10.80 -11.10
N LEU A 9 -37.14 -11.38 -10.08
CA LEU A 9 -36.77 -11.17 -8.68
C LEU A 9 -35.41 -11.86 -8.46
N LEU A 10 -34.35 -11.08 -8.25
CA LEU A 10 -33.11 -11.60 -7.66
C LEU A 10 -33.37 -11.89 -6.18
N SER A 11 -33.53 -13.17 -5.87
CA SER A 11 -33.58 -13.70 -4.52
C SER A 11 -32.22 -13.56 -3.84
N LEU A 12 -32.18 -12.80 -2.73
CA LEU A 12 -31.09 -12.85 -1.75
C LEU A 12 -30.95 -14.28 -1.24
N VAL A 13 -29.89 -14.97 -1.63
CA VAL A 13 -29.44 -16.16 -0.90
C VAL A 13 -28.62 -15.66 0.28
N ALA A 14 -29.25 -15.61 1.45
CA ALA A 14 -28.55 -15.45 2.71
C ALA A 14 -27.66 -16.68 2.91
N LEU A 15 -26.34 -16.49 2.82
CA LEU A 15 -25.36 -17.48 3.29
C LEU A 15 -25.50 -17.60 4.81
N ALA A 16 -26.24 -18.61 5.25
CA ALA A 16 -26.27 -19.06 6.63
C ALA A 16 -24.92 -19.69 6.96
N GLY A 17 -24.05 -18.95 7.66
CA GLY A 17 -22.72 -19.42 8.05
C GLY A 17 -21.85 -18.40 8.80
N ALA A 18 -22.13 -17.10 8.68
CA ALA A 18 -21.52 -16.08 9.52
C ALA A 18 -22.54 -15.58 10.54
N SER A 19 -22.41 -15.96 11.81
CA SER A 19 -22.98 -15.14 12.88
C SER A 19 -22.24 -13.79 12.81
N PRO A 20 -22.91 -12.67 12.52
CA PRO A 20 -22.22 -11.41 12.42
C PRO A 20 -21.88 -11.01 13.86
N MET A 21 -20.60 -11.02 14.24
CA MET A 21 -20.15 -10.16 15.34
C MET A 21 -20.14 -8.71 14.81
N SER A 22 -21.32 -8.20 14.44
CA SER A 22 -21.58 -6.85 13.99
C SER A 22 -22.10 -6.02 15.16
N HIS A 23 -21.26 -5.70 16.13
CA HIS A 23 -21.71 -4.78 17.18
C HIS A 23 -20.83 -3.56 17.41
N ASN A 24 -19.67 -3.43 16.76
CA ASN A 24 -18.81 -2.27 17.01
C ASN A 24 -18.21 -1.58 15.77
N ILE A 25 -18.54 -1.98 14.53
CA ILE A 25 -18.04 -1.28 13.33
C ILE A 25 -19.11 -0.28 12.86
N ASN A 26 -18.70 0.98 12.70
CA ASN A 26 -19.57 2.02 12.18
C ASN A 26 -19.65 1.94 10.64
N THR A 27 -20.70 1.31 10.13
CA THR A 27 -20.91 1.16 8.69
C THR A 27 -21.51 2.39 8.00
N THR A 28 -21.93 3.42 8.74
CA THR A 28 -22.56 4.61 8.14
C THR A 28 -21.59 5.46 7.34
N LEU A 29 -20.28 5.28 7.56
CA LEU A 29 -19.22 5.95 6.79
C LEU A 29 -19.05 5.39 5.37
N PHE A 30 -19.54 4.17 5.12
CA PHE A 30 -19.25 3.40 3.92
C PHE A 30 -20.34 3.59 2.86
N LYS A 31 -19.90 3.84 1.63
CA LYS A 31 -20.67 3.65 0.40
C LYS A 31 -20.35 2.27 -0.16
N ASN A 32 -21.35 1.65 -0.80
CA ASN A 32 -21.23 0.30 -1.38
C ASN A 32 -20.70 -0.72 -0.37
N VAL A 33 -21.22 -0.65 0.86
CA VAL A 33 -20.77 -1.49 1.97
C VAL A 33 -20.96 -2.98 1.65
N ALA A 34 -19.94 -3.77 1.95
CA ALA A 34 -20.02 -5.22 1.90
C ALA A 34 -19.38 -5.83 3.15
N PHE A 35 -19.98 -6.92 3.62
CA PHE A 35 -19.42 -7.75 4.68
C PHE A 35 -18.76 -8.94 4.02
N THR A 36 -17.47 -9.10 4.26
CA THR A 36 -16.64 -10.13 3.64
C THR A 36 -15.80 -10.85 4.69
N LEU A 37 -15.19 -11.95 4.31
CA LEU A 37 -14.12 -12.57 5.08
C LEU A 37 -12.77 -12.23 4.44
N SER A 38 -11.69 -12.34 5.21
CA SER A 38 -10.34 -12.45 4.65
C SER A 38 -10.22 -13.74 3.81
N LYS A 39 -9.20 -13.84 2.95
CA LYS A 39 -9.11 -14.94 1.98
C LYS A 39 -9.09 -16.34 2.61
N GLY A 40 -8.44 -16.50 3.75
CA GLY A 40 -8.42 -17.72 4.56
C GLY A 40 -9.37 -17.67 5.76
N GLU A 41 -10.36 -16.77 5.73
CA GLU A 41 -11.52 -16.71 6.63
C GLU A 41 -11.22 -16.53 8.13
N ALA A 42 -10.01 -16.09 8.48
CA ALA A 42 -9.66 -15.84 9.88
C ALA A 42 -10.15 -14.49 10.42
N ALA A 43 -10.56 -13.58 9.53
CA ALA A 43 -11.05 -12.25 9.86
C ALA A 43 -12.44 -12.00 9.27
N SER A 44 -13.27 -11.31 10.05
CA SER A 44 -14.51 -10.70 9.57
C SER A 44 -14.23 -9.25 9.14
N CYS A 45 -14.62 -8.88 7.93
CA CYS A 45 -14.26 -7.61 7.33
C CYS A 45 -15.47 -6.81 6.88
N VAL A 46 -15.37 -5.48 7.02
CA VAL A 46 -16.25 -4.51 6.36
C VAL A 46 -15.45 -3.82 5.28
N THR A 47 -15.98 -3.80 4.06
CA THR A 47 -15.36 -3.16 2.90
C THR A 47 -16.28 -2.13 2.30
N GLY A 48 -15.71 -1.10 1.69
CA GLY A 48 -16.46 -0.11 0.92
C GLY A 48 -15.68 1.18 0.77
N GLU A 49 -16.27 2.13 0.08
CA GLU A 49 -15.67 3.45 -0.14
C GLU A 49 -16.07 4.40 0.99
N ILE A 50 -15.11 5.15 1.53
CA ILE A 50 -15.35 6.24 2.48
C ILE A 50 -14.91 7.56 1.87
N GLN A 51 -15.55 8.65 2.29
CA GLN A 51 -15.30 9.98 1.72
C GLN A 51 -14.28 10.72 2.58
N ILE A 52 -13.11 11.00 2.02
CA ILE A 52 -11.98 11.60 2.72
C ILE A 52 -11.75 13.03 2.21
N PRO A 53 -12.08 14.07 3.00
CA PRO A 53 -11.76 15.45 2.66
C PRO A 53 -10.27 15.71 2.90
N ILE A 54 -9.56 16.21 1.89
CA ILE A 54 -8.14 16.57 1.99
C ILE A 54 -7.86 17.96 1.41
N SER A 55 -6.75 18.53 1.86
CA SER A 55 -6.22 19.81 1.38
C SER A 55 -4.72 19.68 1.18
N PHE A 56 -4.23 19.86 -0.04
CA PHE A 56 -2.80 19.69 -0.37
C PHE A 56 -2.36 20.65 -1.47
N GLU A 57 -1.05 20.96 -1.46
CA GLU A 57 -0.39 21.68 -2.56
C GLU A 57 0.01 20.65 -3.62
N ALA A 58 -0.55 20.77 -4.81
CA ALA A 58 -0.20 19.96 -5.98
C ALA A 58 0.80 20.70 -6.86
N GLU A 59 1.79 19.99 -7.39
CA GLU A 59 2.67 20.54 -8.42
C GLU A 59 1.94 20.62 -9.76
N LYS A 60 2.04 21.75 -10.46
CA LYS A 60 1.54 21.88 -11.84
C LYS A 60 2.67 21.53 -12.80
N TRP A 61 2.43 20.54 -13.64
CA TRP A 61 3.44 19.96 -14.52
C TRP A 61 3.23 20.36 -15.99
N LEU A 62 4.31 20.75 -16.67
CA LEU A 62 4.38 20.98 -18.12
C LEU A 62 4.46 19.67 -18.91
N PHE A 63 3.61 18.71 -18.58
CA PHE A 63 3.50 17.44 -19.27
C PHE A 63 2.10 17.28 -19.85
N GLU A 64 2.02 16.82 -21.10
CA GLU A 64 0.76 16.32 -21.64
C GLU A 64 0.50 14.92 -21.08
N LYS A 65 -0.76 14.64 -20.75
CA LYS A 65 -1.16 13.30 -20.31
C LYS A 65 -0.89 12.30 -21.42
N THR A 66 -0.26 11.19 -21.07
CA THR A 66 0.03 10.10 -22.00
C THR A 66 -1.25 9.39 -22.40
N THR A 67 -1.45 9.20 -23.71
CA THR A 67 -2.71 8.67 -24.27
C THR A 67 -2.55 7.26 -24.82
N ASP A 68 -1.32 6.87 -25.18
CA ASP A 68 -0.99 5.59 -25.80
C ASP A 68 0.37 5.06 -25.32
N SER A 69 0.72 3.83 -25.69
CA SER A 69 1.97 3.20 -25.24
C SER A 69 3.24 3.90 -25.75
N LEU A 70 3.18 4.65 -26.86
CA LEU A 70 4.34 5.38 -27.38
C LEU A 70 4.65 6.60 -26.50
N THR A 71 3.62 7.40 -26.22
CA THR A 71 3.71 8.56 -25.31
C THR A 71 4.08 8.13 -23.88
N VAL A 72 3.59 6.97 -23.41
CA VAL A 72 4.04 6.40 -22.12
C VAL A 72 5.53 6.06 -22.14
N THR A 73 6.03 5.43 -23.21
CA THR A 73 7.45 5.05 -23.28
C THR A 73 8.35 6.28 -23.25
N ASP A 74 8.00 7.34 -23.99
CA ASP A 74 8.74 8.60 -23.98
C ASP A 74 8.73 9.26 -22.59
N PHE A 75 7.55 9.32 -21.95
CA PHE A 75 7.41 9.81 -20.59
C PHE A 75 8.29 9.05 -19.59
N VAL A 76 8.27 7.71 -19.64
CA VAL A 76 9.09 6.86 -18.75
C VAL A 76 10.58 7.16 -18.91
N LEU A 77 11.07 7.35 -20.14
CA LEU A 77 12.47 7.71 -20.40
C LEU A 77 12.82 9.08 -19.82
N ASN A 78 11.90 10.04 -19.87
CA ASN A 78 12.09 11.37 -19.29
C ASN A 78 12.15 11.34 -17.76
N VAL A 79 11.31 10.54 -17.09
CA VAL A 79 11.27 10.49 -15.61
C VAL A 79 12.26 9.51 -14.99
N THR A 80 12.87 8.61 -15.78
CA THR A 80 13.93 7.69 -15.35
C THR A 80 15.33 8.14 -15.73
N THR A 81 15.48 9.40 -16.15
CA THR A 81 16.77 10.03 -16.47
C THR A 81 17.75 10.03 -15.28
N THR A 82 19.05 10.03 -15.57
CA THR A 82 20.11 10.05 -14.55
C THR A 82 20.19 11.36 -13.77
N ASP A 83 19.58 12.44 -14.29
CA ASP A 83 19.46 13.72 -13.59
C ASP A 83 18.00 13.96 -13.17
N PRO A 84 17.57 13.46 -11.99
CA PRO A 84 16.18 13.55 -11.54
C PRO A 84 15.73 14.99 -11.28
N ASN A 85 16.66 15.95 -11.13
CA ASN A 85 16.30 17.35 -10.94
C ASN A 85 15.79 18.02 -12.22
N ARG A 86 16.05 17.44 -13.41
CA ARG A 86 15.49 17.96 -14.67
C ARG A 86 13.97 17.87 -14.71
N ILE A 87 13.36 17.01 -13.91
CA ILE A 87 11.90 16.95 -13.78
C ILE A 87 11.36 18.28 -13.23
N LEU A 88 12.10 18.95 -12.33
CA LEU A 88 11.69 20.23 -11.74
C LEU A 88 11.70 21.38 -12.76
N ASP A 89 12.44 21.28 -13.86
CA ASP A 89 12.40 22.27 -14.95
C ASP A 89 11.01 22.33 -15.61
N PHE A 90 10.19 21.29 -15.42
CA PHE A 90 8.82 21.21 -15.93
C PHE A 90 7.76 21.60 -14.89
N SER A 91 8.14 22.11 -13.70
CA SER A 91 7.17 22.64 -12.73
C SER A 91 6.77 24.09 -13.08
N GLU A 92 5.46 24.36 -13.07
CA GLU A 92 4.86 25.70 -13.18
C GLU A 92 4.46 26.27 -11.81
N GLY A 93 5.05 25.74 -10.74
CA GLY A 93 4.70 26.03 -9.36
C GLY A 93 3.49 25.22 -8.88
N THR A 94 2.96 25.56 -7.71
CA THR A 94 1.93 24.78 -7.04
C THR A 94 0.52 25.32 -7.21
N ALA A 95 -0.47 24.47 -6.93
CA ALA A 95 -1.86 24.84 -6.77
C ALA A 95 -2.44 24.15 -5.52
N LEU A 96 -3.11 24.92 -4.68
CA LEU A 96 -3.87 24.39 -3.55
C LEU A 96 -5.13 23.66 -4.06
N ILE A 97 -5.24 22.38 -3.76
CA ILE A 97 -6.42 21.55 -4.03
C ILE A 97 -7.13 21.24 -2.72
N GLN A 98 -8.43 21.53 -2.67
CA GLN A 98 -9.31 21.20 -1.56
C GLN A 98 -10.50 20.41 -2.08
N LYS A 99 -10.48 19.09 -1.86
CA LYS A 99 -11.47 18.17 -2.44
C LYS A 99 -11.70 16.98 -1.51
N THR A 100 -12.87 16.37 -1.65
CA THR A 100 -13.20 15.08 -1.02
C THR A 100 -13.08 13.99 -2.06
N TYR A 101 -12.37 12.92 -1.71
CA TYR A 101 -12.18 11.76 -2.59
C TYR A 101 -12.81 10.50 -1.99
N GLY A 102 -13.31 9.63 -2.86
CA GLY A 102 -13.70 8.26 -2.49
C GLY A 102 -12.48 7.37 -2.30
N ILE A 103 -12.26 6.87 -1.08
CA ILE A 103 -11.16 5.95 -0.75
C ILE A 103 -11.76 4.61 -0.33
N TRP A 104 -11.43 3.55 -1.06
CA TRP A 104 -11.86 2.20 -0.72
C TRP A 104 -11.03 1.64 0.44
N VAL A 105 -11.70 1.06 1.44
CA VAL A 105 -11.07 0.47 2.61
C VAL A 105 -11.61 -0.92 2.89
N LYS A 106 -10.76 -1.78 3.47
CA LYS A 106 -11.08 -3.08 4.05
C LYS A 106 -10.63 -3.10 5.50
N TYR A 107 -11.60 -3.00 6.39
CA TYR A 107 -11.41 -3.00 7.84
C TYR A 107 -11.78 -4.37 8.41
N CYS A 108 -10.80 -5.08 8.95
CA CYS A 108 -10.93 -6.47 9.38
C CYS A 108 -10.63 -6.61 10.87
N VAL A 109 -11.50 -7.38 11.54
CA VAL A 109 -11.36 -7.75 12.95
C VAL A 109 -11.23 -9.28 13.06
N PRO A 110 -10.54 -9.79 14.09
CA PRO A 110 -10.50 -11.22 14.35
C PRO A 110 -11.91 -11.81 14.42
N SER A 111 -12.13 -12.99 13.82
CA SER A 111 -13.42 -13.69 13.92
C SER A 111 -13.79 -14.05 15.37
N SER A 112 -12.82 -14.05 16.29
CA SER A 112 -13.03 -14.18 17.74
C SER A 112 -13.55 -12.91 18.44
N GLY A 113 -13.65 -11.78 17.72
CA GLY A 113 -14.06 -10.48 18.25
C GLY A 113 -12.90 -9.55 18.60
N LEU A 114 -13.24 -8.29 18.94
CA LEU A 114 -12.27 -7.24 19.30
C LEU A 114 -11.77 -7.40 20.75
N PRO A 115 -10.46 -7.19 21.03
CA PRO A 115 -9.91 -7.17 22.39
C PRO A 115 -10.52 -6.04 23.24
N SER A 116 -10.87 -6.29 24.50
CA SER A 116 -11.62 -5.37 25.39
C SER A 116 -10.81 -4.22 26.03
N SER A 117 -9.58 -3.95 25.58
CA SER A 117 -8.59 -3.14 26.33
C SER A 117 -8.51 -1.66 25.95
N VAL A 118 -7.95 -0.86 26.87
CA VAL A 118 -7.64 0.58 26.72
C VAL A 118 -6.43 0.90 25.83
N ASP A 119 -5.51 -0.05 25.61
CA ASP A 119 -4.32 0.11 24.75
C ASP A 119 -4.45 -0.58 23.40
N ARG A 120 -5.64 -0.47 22.78
CA ARG A 120 -5.95 -1.19 21.54
C ARG A 120 -5.10 -0.64 20.38
N ALA A 121 -4.43 -1.55 19.68
CA ALA A 121 -3.65 -1.24 18.48
C ALA A 121 -4.40 -1.61 17.19
N VAL A 122 -4.17 -0.84 16.13
CA VAL A 122 -4.58 -1.17 14.76
C VAL A 122 -3.39 -1.07 13.82
N GLN A 123 -3.33 -1.97 12.84
CA GLN A 123 -2.36 -1.90 11.76
C GLN A 123 -3.03 -1.30 10.52
N ILE A 124 -2.55 -0.15 10.05
CA ILE A 124 -2.95 0.39 8.75
C ILE A 124 -1.96 -0.13 7.70
N LEU A 125 -2.48 -0.83 6.68
CA LEU A 125 -1.70 -1.57 5.71
C LEU A 125 -1.69 -0.82 4.38
N ILE A 126 -0.50 -0.41 3.92
CA ILE A 126 -0.29 0.42 2.73
C ILE A 126 0.42 -0.39 1.65
N HIS A 127 -0.27 -0.67 0.55
CA HIS A 127 0.27 -1.46 -0.56
C HIS A 127 1.34 -0.69 -1.37
N GLY A 128 2.08 -1.45 -2.17
CA GLY A 128 3.11 -0.94 -3.07
C GLY A 128 2.58 -0.26 -4.33
N GLY A 129 3.51 0.12 -5.21
CA GLY A 129 3.22 0.67 -6.52
C GLY A 129 2.61 -0.40 -7.44
N THR A 130 1.66 -0.04 -8.29
CA THR A 130 0.95 -0.97 -9.20
C THR A 130 0.23 -2.14 -8.51
N LEU A 131 0.04 -2.06 -7.19
CA LEU A 131 -0.71 -3.01 -6.37
C LEU A 131 -1.98 -2.32 -5.82
N ASP A 132 -2.81 -3.09 -5.12
CA ASP A 132 -3.95 -2.62 -4.32
C ASP A 132 -4.01 -3.38 -2.98
N HIS A 133 -5.11 -3.23 -2.24
CA HIS A 133 -5.39 -3.93 -0.99
C HIS A 133 -5.21 -5.46 -1.07
N THR A 134 -5.34 -6.07 -2.25
CA THR A 134 -5.22 -7.53 -2.40
C THR A 134 -3.82 -8.03 -2.07
N TYR A 135 -2.79 -7.17 -2.12
CA TYR A 135 -1.44 -7.53 -1.68
C TYR A 135 -1.39 -8.04 -0.23
N TRP A 136 -2.20 -7.45 0.65
CA TRP A 136 -2.24 -7.82 2.07
C TRP A 136 -3.15 -9.03 2.37
N ASP A 137 -4.00 -9.39 1.42
CA ASP A 137 -5.00 -10.46 1.54
C ASP A 137 -5.17 -11.18 0.19
N PHE A 138 -4.08 -11.75 -0.32
CA PHE A 138 -3.96 -12.19 -1.71
C PHE A 138 -4.74 -13.48 -1.99
N ALA A 139 -4.44 -14.53 -1.23
CA ALA A 139 -5.05 -15.85 -1.33
C ALA A 139 -4.93 -16.60 0.03
N PRO A 140 -5.67 -17.70 0.24
CA PRO A 140 -5.42 -18.56 1.40
C PRO A 140 -3.95 -18.98 1.45
N GLY A 141 -3.30 -18.81 2.60
CA GLY A 141 -1.86 -19.06 2.77
C GLY A 141 -0.94 -17.88 2.39
N TYR A 142 -1.47 -16.85 1.72
CA TYR A 142 -0.77 -15.63 1.29
C TYR A 142 -1.46 -14.35 1.80
N SER A 143 -2.18 -14.46 2.93
CA SER A 143 -2.90 -13.34 3.53
C SER A 143 -2.26 -12.94 4.86
N TYR A 144 -1.70 -11.73 4.90
CA TYR A 144 -1.24 -11.14 6.15
C TYR A 144 -2.41 -10.84 7.07
N VAL A 145 -3.54 -10.38 6.51
CA VAL A 145 -4.78 -10.10 7.26
C VAL A 145 -5.22 -11.34 8.05
N ASP A 146 -5.15 -12.54 7.46
CA ASP A 146 -5.48 -13.76 8.18
C ASP A 146 -4.52 -14.07 9.34
N VAL A 147 -3.22 -13.87 9.13
CA VAL A 147 -2.19 -14.14 10.15
C VAL A 147 -2.30 -13.14 11.30
N ALA A 148 -2.54 -11.86 11.00
CA ALA A 148 -2.80 -10.81 11.97
C ALA A 148 -4.08 -11.11 12.77
N ALA A 149 -5.17 -11.48 12.11
CA ALA A 149 -6.44 -11.81 12.76
C ALA A 149 -6.32 -13.03 13.71
N ARG A 150 -5.63 -14.10 13.29
CA ARG A 150 -5.34 -15.25 14.17
C ARG A 150 -4.52 -14.87 15.41
N ALA A 151 -3.79 -13.76 15.34
CA ALA A 151 -3.02 -13.23 16.45
C ALA A 151 -3.79 -12.22 17.32
N GLY A 152 -5.08 -12.01 17.06
CA GLY A 152 -5.92 -11.05 17.78
C GLY A 152 -5.92 -9.64 17.20
N MET A 153 -5.13 -9.40 16.14
CA MET A 153 -4.84 -8.06 15.64
C MET A 153 -5.88 -7.52 14.68
N VAL A 154 -6.12 -6.21 14.75
CA VAL A 154 -7.00 -5.47 13.85
C VAL A 154 -6.19 -4.87 12.70
N THR A 155 -6.74 -4.95 11.48
CA THR A 155 -6.11 -4.36 10.28
C THR A 155 -7.09 -3.47 9.51
N LEU A 156 -6.59 -2.36 8.99
CA LEU A 156 -7.25 -1.58 7.93
C LEU A 156 -6.33 -1.52 6.73
N SER A 157 -6.72 -2.15 5.62
CA SER A 157 -6.07 -1.92 4.31
C SER A 157 -6.94 -0.97 3.50
N TYR A 158 -6.33 -0.23 2.57
CA TYR A 158 -7.04 0.67 1.68
C TYR A 158 -6.36 0.70 0.31
N ASP A 159 -7.13 1.08 -0.70
CA ASP A 159 -6.58 1.35 -2.02
C ASP A 159 -6.16 2.81 -2.08
N ARG A 160 -4.90 3.08 -2.45
CA ARG A 160 -4.40 4.45 -2.61
C ARG A 160 -5.22 5.19 -3.67
N LEU A 161 -5.28 6.52 -3.56
CA LEU A 161 -5.96 7.35 -4.56
C LEU A 161 -5.40 7.04 -5.95
N GLY A 162 -6.28 6.83 -6.94
CA GLY A 162 -5.86 6.46 -8.31
C GLY A 162 -5.48 4.98 -8.49
N THR A 163 -5.79 4.11 -7.53
CA THR A 163 -5.54 2.66 -7.63
C THR A 163 -6.74 1.83 -7.16
N GLY A 164 -6.84 0.59 -7.63
CA GLY A 164 -7.78 -0.40 -7.11
C GLY A 164 -9.25 0.04 -7.25
N LEU A 165 -9.97 0.06 -6.13
CA LEU A 165 -11.37 0.44 -6.04
C LEU A 165 -11.58 1.87 -5.51
N SER A 166 -10.50 2.61 -5.24
CA SER A 166 -10.58 4.03 -4.88
C SER A 166 -10.92 4.89 -6.10
N GLU A 167 -11.25 6.16 -5.86
CA GLU A 167 -11.48 7.13 -6.92
C GLU A 167 -10.22 7.31 -7.78
N HIS A 168 -10.41 7.48 -9.09
CA HIS A 168 -9.34 7.73 -10.07
C HIS A 168 -9.48 9.14 -10.67
N PRO A 169 -9.12 10.20 -9.94
CA PRO A 169 -9.22 11.58 -10.41
C PRO A 169 -8.09 11.90 -11.41
N ASP A 170 -7.86 13.19 -11.71
CA ASP A 170 -6.80 13.61 -12.63
C ASP A 170 -5.43 13.01 -12.24
N PRO A 171 -4.82 12.14 -13.07
CA PRO A 171 -3.58 11.45 -12.71
C PRO A 171 -2.35 12.34 -12.75
N LEU A 172 -2.43 13.56 -13.30
CA LEU A 172 -1.31 14.49 -13.36
C LEU A 172 -1.38 15.49 -12.22
N LEU A 173 -2.56 16.07 -11.98
CA LEU A 173 -2.73 17.16 -11.01
C LEU A 173 -3.21 16.69 -9.63
N GLU A 174 -4.12 15.71 -9.57
CA GLU A 174 -4.78 15.32 -8.32
C GLU A 174 -4.13 14.10 -7.66
N VAL A 175 -3.70 13.11 -8.45
CA VAL A 175 -3.00 11.93 -7.93
C VAL A 175 -1.50 12.19 -7.86
N GLN A 176 -1.08 12.78 -6.75
CA GLN A 176 0.32 13.02 -6.42
C GLN A 176 0.60 12.61 -4.97
N THR A 177 1.88 12.44 -4.62
CA THR A 177 2.30 12.04 -3.28
C THR A 177 1.76 12.93 -2.14
N PRO A 178 1.67 14.28 -2.28
CA PRO A 178 1.02 15.12 -1.27
C PRO A 178 -0.43 14.73 -0.96
N ALA A 179 -1.21 14.32 -1.98
CA ALA A 179 -2.58 13.85 -1.78
C ALA A 179 -2.59 12.53 -1.00
N SER A 180 -1.72 11.58 -1.38
CA SER A 180 -1.55 10.29 -0.70
C SER A 180 -1.19 10.45 0.79
N VAL A 181 -0.36 11.46 1.13
CA VAL A 181 -0.02 11.81 2.53
C VAL A 181 -1.24 12.26 3.31
N GLU A 182 -2.05 13.17 2.77
CA GLU A 182 -3.25 13.64 3.44
C GLU A 182 -4.30 12.54 3.60
N VAL A 183 -4.48 11.68 2.59
CA VAL A 183 -5.40 10.53 2.69
C VAL A 183 -5.00 9.63 3.84
N LEU A 184 -3.72 9.25 3.92
CA LEU A 184 -3.24 8.37 4.99
C LEU A 184 -3.36 9.03 6.37
N HIS A 185 -3.02 10.32 6.50
CA HIS A 185 -3.19 11.07 7.74
C HIS A 185 -4.67 11.12 8.20
N GLN A 186 -5.60 11.34 7.28
CA GLN A 186 -7.04 11.33 7.61
C GLN A 186 -7.51 9.95 8.06
N LEU A 187 -7.07 8.87 7.40
CA LEU A 187 -7.39 7.49 7.81
C LEU A 187 -6.88 7.21 9.24
N VAL A 188 -5.66 7.63 9.56
CA VAL A 188 -5.08 7.52 10.92
C VAL A 188 -5.91 8.32 11.92
N THR A 189 -6.29 9.55 11.59
CA THR A 189 -7.13 10.41 12.44
C THR A 189 -8.51 9.78 12.69
N MET A 190 -9.11 9.16 11.68
CA MET A 190 -10.38 8.44 11.79
C MET A 190 -10.27 7.20 12.71
N LEU A 191 -9.16 6.46 12.64
CA LEU A 191 -8.89 5.34 13.55
C LEU A 191 -8.70 5.81 15.00
N ARG A 192 -7.96 6.90 15.21
CA ARG A 192 -7.71 7.49 16.54
C ARG A 192 -8.92 8.16 17.17
N SER A 193 -9.88 8.63 16.36
CA SER A 193 -11.13 9.25 16.83
C SER A 193 -12.26 8.23 17.05
N GLY A 194 -12.07 6.97 16.65
CA GLY A 194 -13.13 5.96 16.70
C GLY A 194 -14.21 6.14 15.63
N SER A 195 -13.90 6.82 14.52
CA SER A 195 -14.86 7.03 13.43
C SER A 195 -15.38 5.70 12.86
N PHE A 196 -14.50 4.69 12.75
CA PHE A 196 -14.86 3.32 12.34
C PHE A 196 -15.60 2.51 13.43
N GLY A 197 -15.92 3.13 14.56
CA GLY A 197 -16.54 2.55 15.75
C GLY A 197 -15.54 2.41 16.90
N PRO A 198 -14.57 1.48 16.85
CA PRO A 198 -13.55 1.35 17.87
C PRO A 198 -12.53 2.49 17.82
N GLN A 199 -12.22 3.09 18.96
CA GLN A 199 -11.08 3.99 19.10
C GLN A 199 -9.78 3.21 19.32
N PHE A 200 -8.71 3.63 18.65
CA PHE A 200 -7.36 3.07 18.81
C PHE A 200 -6.41 4.12 19.39
N SER A 201 -5.82 3.80 20.54
CA SER A 201 -4.76 4.63 21.14
C SER A 201 -3.40 4.38 20.46
N LYS A 202 -3.24 3.23 19.80
CA LYS A 202 -2.03 2.84 19.07
C LYS A 202 -2.31 2.59 17.59
N VAL A 203 -1.52 3.19 16.71
CA VAL A 203 -1.59 2.95 15.25
C VAL A 203 -0.22 2.53 14.72
N ILE A 204 -0.18 1.38 14.05
CA ILE A 204 1.02 0.85 13.41
C ILE A 204 0.91 1.10 11.90
N GLY A 205 1.85 1.86 11.34
CA GLY A 205 1.97 2.03 9.88
C GLY A 205 2.71 0.86 9.27
N VAL A 206 2.04 0.07 8.41
CA VAL A 206 2.62 -1.12 7.78
C VAL A 206 2.71 -0.90 6.29
N GLY A 207 3.90 -0.57 5.80
CA GLY A 207 4.13 -0.24 4.40
C GLY A 207 4.79 -1.37 3.61
N HIS A 208 4.43 -1.46 2.33
CA HIS A 208 5.19 -2.21 1.34
C HIS A 208 5.68 -1.32 0.22
N SER A 209 6.97 -1.37 -0.12
CA SER A 209 7.55 -0.60 -1.23
C SER A 209 7.24 0.90 -1.10
N ILE A 210 6.63 1.53 -2.11
CA ILE A 210 6.15 2.93 -2.04
C ILE A 210 5.17 3.18 -0.86
N GLY A 211 4.46 2.16 -0.37
CA GLY A 211 3.67 2.24 0.85
C GLY A 211 4.53 2.43 2.11
N SER A 212 5.75 1.89 2.14
CA SER A 212 6.76 2.22 3.17
C SER A 212 7.18 3.68 3.06
N LYS A 213 7.41 4.17 1.84
CA LYS A 213 7.68 5.60 1.61
C LYS A 213 6.52 6.50 2.01
N ALA A 214 5.28 6.07 1.82
CA ALA A 214 4.11 6.81 2.27
C ALA A 214 4.10 6.96 3.81
N THR A 215 4.55 5.95 4.56
CA THR A 215 4.69 6.10 6.03
C THR A 215 5.77 7.12 6.41
N GLU A 216 6.92 7.14 5.71
CA GLU A 216 7.97 8.17 5.90
C GLU A 216 7.47 9.58 5.58
N ALA A 217 6.75 9.72 4.47
CA ALA A 217 6.18 10.98 4.03
C ALA A 217 5.16 11.52 5.05
N VAL A 218 4.30 10.65 5.58
CA VAL A 218 3.35 11.01 6.64
C VAL A 218 4.08 11.44 7.89
N ILE A 219 5.05 10.68 8.43
CA ILE A 219 5.73 11.13 9.67
C ILE A 219 6.57 12.40 9.47
N SER A 220 6.98 12.69 8.23
CA SER A 220 7.69 13.94 7.90
C SER A 220 6.80 15.17 8.06
N LYS A 221 5.47 15.02 7.91
CA LYS A 221 4.48 16.09 8.08
C LYS A 221 3.71 15.99 9.41
N TYR A 222 3.41 14.77 9.83
CA TYR A 222 2.61 14.38 10.98
C TYR A 222 3.37 13.35 11.83
N PRO A 223 4.41 13.77 12.57
CA PRO A 223 5.35 12.86 13.25
C PRO A 223 4.74 11.98 14.34
N SER A 224 3.52 12.28 14.79
CA SER A 224 2.79 11.54 15.83
C SER A 224 1.79 10.51 15.28
N ASP A 225 1.63 10.39 13.96
CA ASP A 225 0.58 9.56 13.38
C ASP A 225 0.76 8.08 13.69
N PHE A 226 1.99 7.58 13.69
CA PHE A 226 2.31 6.18 13.97
C PHE A 226 3.03 6.01 15.30
N ASP A 227 2.56 5.06 16.11
CA ASP A 227 3.22 4.62 17.34
C ASP A 227 4.33 3.59 17.07
N ALA A 228 4.32 2.95 15.90
CA ALA A 228 5.33 2.04 15.40
C ALA A 228 5.21 1.90 13.87
N ILE A 229 6.30 1.51 13.21
CA ILE A 229 6.33 1.34 11.75
C ILE A 229 6.88 -0.03 11.38
N ILE A 230 6.25 -0.68 10.39
CA ILE A 230 6.79 -1.86 9.73
C ILE A 230 7.03 -1.50 8.26
N HIS A 231 8.27 -1.62 7.82
CA HIS A 231 8.65 -1.52 6.42
C HIS A 231 8.86 -2.90 5.82
N THR A 232 8.29 -3.13 4.65
CA THR A 232 8.58 -4.28 3.80
C THR A 232 9.03 -3.82 2.42
N GLY A 233 10.07 -4.44 1.87
CA GLY A 233 10.58 -4.09 0.52
C GLY A 233 11.02 -2.63 0.41
N TYR A 234 11.64 -2.08 1.47
CA TYR A 234 12.12 -0.71 1.51
C TYR A 234 13.47 -0.60 2.25
N ALA A 235 14.42 0.08 1.64
CA ALA A 235 15.67 0.50 2.26
C ALA A 235 15.96 1.97 1.95
N TYR A 236 16.69 2.63 2.85
CA TYR A 236 17.09 4.03 2.69
C TYR A 236 17.95 4.24 1.43
N GLU A 237 18.93 3.37 1.20
CA GLU A 237 19.72 3.32 -0.03
C GLU A 237 19.02 2.38 -1.02
N ASN A 238 18.29 2.96 -1.97
CA ASN A 238 17.62 2.22 -3.05
C ASN A 238 18.51 2.20 -4.30
N ALA A 239 18.95 1.01 -4.71
CA ALA A 239 19.91 0.84 -5.79
C ALA A 239 19.30 0.77 -7.20
N ALA A 240 18.03 0.36 -7.35
CA ALA A 240 17.50 -0.08 -8.66
C ALA A 240 16.09 0.41 -9.01
N GLY A 241 15.51 1.34 -8.24
CA GLY A 241 14.16 1.87 -8.47
C GLY A 241 13.87 2.27 -9.93
N ALA A 242 14.70 3.12 -10.54
CA ALA A 242 14.52 3.54 -11.94
C ALA A 242 14.62 2.37 -12.93
N GLY A 243 15.52 1.40 -12.69
CA GLY A 243 15.65 0.20 -13.50
C GLY A 243 14.39 -0.67 -13.46
N SER A 244 13.70 -0.72 -12.32
CA SER A 244 12.44 -1.46 -12.18
C SER A 244 11.30 -0.84 -13.00
N VAL A 245 11.18 0.49 -13.01
CA VAL A 245 10.20 1.21 -13.84
C VAL A 245 10.39 0.86 -15.32
N VAL A 246 11.64 0.88 -15.81
CA VAL A 246 11.95 0.49 -17.20
C VAL A 246 11.65 -0.99 -17.45
N ALA A 247 12.05 -1.88 -16.56
CA ALA A 247 11.91 -3.33 -16.74
C ALA A 247 10.45 -3.81 -16.79
N THR A 248 9.56 -3.16 -16.02
CA THR A 248 8.12 -3.50 -15.99
C THR A 248 7.37 -3.12 -17.26
N GLY A 249 7.98 -2.28 -18.12
CA GLY A 249 7.41 -1.87 -19.40
C GLY A 249 6.05 -1.21 -19.22
N LEU A 250 6.01 -0.11 -18.46
CA LEU A 250 4.77 0.64 -18.26
C LEU A 250 4.16 1.04 -19.60
N GLY A 251 2.84 0.95 -19.70
CA GLY A 251 2.08 1.27 -20.90
C GLY A 251 0.69 1.81 -20.56
N SER A 252 -0.07 2.12 -21.62
CA SER A 252 -1.42 2.61 -21.48
C SER A 252 -2.38 1.53 -20.94
N PRO A 253 -3.31 1.88 -20.02
CA PRO A 253 -4.28 0.93 -19.47
C PRO A 253 -5.43 0.62 -20.44
N LYS A 254 -5.51 1.29 -21.61
CA LYS A 254 -6.62 1.14 -22.58
C LYS A 254 -6.80 -0.29 -23.12
N ASP A 255 -5.72 -1.07 -23.14
CA ASP A 255 -5.74 -2.47 -23.56
C ASP A 255 -5.87 -3.47 -22.39
N VAL A 256 -6.15 -2.98 -21.18
CA VAL A 256 -6.35 -3.82 -19.99
C VAL A 256 -7.81 -3.74 -19.57
N ASP A 257 -8.52 -4.86 -19.65
CA ASP A 257 -9.98 -4.89 -19.59
C ASP A 257 -10.59 -4.22 -18.34
N HIS A 258 -9.97 -4.41 -17.16
CA HIS A 258 -10.45 -3.80 -15.91
C HIS A 258 -10.00 -2.34 -15.73
N LEU A 259 -9.06 -1.83 -16.53
CA LEU A 259 -8.49 -0.48 -16.40
C LEU A 259 -8.76 0.42 -17.62
N LYS A 260 -9.32 -0.11 -18.71
CA LYS A 260 -9.51 0.63 -19.97
C LYS A 260 -10.41 1.87 -19.87
N HIS A 261 -11.21 1.95 -18.81
CA HIS A 261 -12.10 3.06 -18.51
C HIS A 261 -11.41 4.26 -17.85
N LEU A 262 -10.16 4.09 -17.39
CA LEU A 262 -9.41 5.14 -16.70
C LEU A 262 -9.02 6.28 -17.66
N PRO A 263 -8.93 7.53 -17.17
CA PRO A 263 -8.49 8.65 -17.98
C PRO A 263 -7.01 8.51 -18.38
N ASP A 264 -6.62 9.31 -19.37
CA ASP A 264 -5.25 9.34 -19.88
C ASP A 264 -4.27 9.86 -18.81
N GLY A 265 -3.05 9.35 -18.80
CA GLY A 265 -2.03 9.64 -17.78
C GLY A 265 -1.96 8.66 -16.59
N TYR A 266 -2.84 7.66 -16.53
CA TYR A 266 -2.60 6.46 -15.73
C TYR A 266 -1.74 5.47 -16.51
N LEU A 267 -0.83 4.79 -15.82
CA LEU A 267 0.17 3.89 -16.38
C LEU A 267 0.07 2.52 -15.71
N VAL A 268 0.25 1.44 -16.45
CA VAL A 268 0.19 0.06 -15.91
C VAL A 268 1.35 -0.79 -16.42
N PRO A 269 1.95 -1.68 -15.61
CA PRO A 269 2.93 -2.65 -16.09
C PRO A 269 2.37 -3.54 -17.22
N LYS A 270 3.16 -3.73 -18.28
CA LYS A 270 2.78 -4.59 -19.42
C LYS A 270 3.66 -5.82 -19.58
N SER A 271 4.78 -5.92 -18.86
CA SER A 271 5.74 -7.00 -18.98
C SER A 271 5.63 -8.00 -17.83
N ALA A 272 5.13 -9.21 -18.11
CA ALA A 272 5.09 -10.29 -17.11
C ALA A 272 6.51 -10.70 -16.66
N GLU A 273 7.45 -10.73 -17.59
CA GLU A 273 8.87 -10.95 -17.33
C GLU A 273 9.45 -9.82 -16.48
N GLY A 274 9.07 -8.57 -16.75
CA GLY A 274 9.44 -7.41 -15.94
C GLY A 274 8.93 -7.52 -14.51
N ILE A 275 7.67 -7.92 -14.32
CA ILE A 275 7.11 -8.19 -12.99
C ILE A 275 7.90 -9.29 -12.27
N HIS A 276 8.21 -10.37 -12.97
CA HIS A 276 9.03 -11.44 -12.40
C HIS A 276 10.42 -10.92 -11.99
N ILE A 277 11.16 -10.30 -12.92
CA ILE A 277 12.52 -9.77 -12.70
C ILE A 277 12.57 -8.85 -11.48
N CYS A 278 11.61 -7.94 -11.37
CA CYS A 278 11.61 -6.93 -10.33
C CYS A 278 11.12 -7.45 -8.99
N PHE A 279 10.07 -8.27 -8.98
CA PHE A 279 9.31 -8.53 -7.76
C PHE A 279 9.42 -9.94 -7.20
N PHE A 280 9.84 -10.92 -8.02
CA PHE A 280 9.81 -12.35 -7.67
C PHE A 280 11.17 -13.04 -7.83
N LYS A 281 11.43 -14.06 -7.01
CA LYS A 281 12.64 -14.89 -7.10
C LYS A 281 12.32 -16.35 -7.36
N TYR A 282 12.60 -16.85 -8.57
CA TYR A 282 12.48 -18.28 -8.87
C TYR A 282 13.59 -19.10 -8.15
N PRO A 283 13.31 -20.32 -7.64
CA PRO A 283 12.04 -21.05 -7.66
C PRO A 283 11.15 -20.83 -6.41
N ASN A 284 11.30 -19.72 -5.71
CA ASN A 284 10.73 -19.50 -4.38
C ASN A 284 9.30 -18.92 -4.40
N PHE A 285 8.56 -19.10 -5.49
CA PHE A 285 7.15 -18.73 -5.62
C PHE A 285 6.40 -19.75 -6.49
N ASP A 286 5.08 -19.86 -6.30
CA ASP A 286 4.22 -20.64 -7.19
C ASP A 286 3.97 -19.83 -8.48
N PRO A 287 4.25 -20.38 -9.68
CA PRO A 287 3.97 -19.70 -10.95
C PRO A 287 2.53 -19.21 -11.12
N GLN A 288 1.54 -19.86 -10.48
CA GLN A 288 0.16 -19.39 -10.48
C GLN A 288 -0.01 -18.09 -9.70
N ILE A 289 0.74 -17.89 -8.62
CA ILE A 289 0.75 -16.63 -7.85
C ILE A 289 1.28 -15.51 -8.73
N LEU A 290 2.41 -15.70 -9.44
CA LEU A 290 2.92 -14.72 -10.39
C LEU A 290 1.88 -14.40 -11.50
N SER A 291 1.27 -15.43 -12.09
CA SER A 291 0.24 -15.25 -13.12
C SER A 291 -0.99 -14.50 -12.58
N GLN A 292 -1.36 -14.70 -11.32
CA GLN A 292 -2.42 -13.94 -10.68
C GLN A 292 -1.99 -12.50 -10.41
N THR A 293 -0.77 -12.25 -9.91
CA THR A 293 -0.24 -10.90 -9.71
C THR A 293 -0.25 -10.10 -11.01
N VAL A 294 0.29 -10.65 -12.10
CA VAL A 294 0.31 -9.98 -13.42
C VAL A 294 -1.09 -9.60 -13.90
N ARG A 295 -2.09 -10.46 -13.66
CA ARG A 295 -3.49 -10.21 -14.07
C ARG A 295 -4.19 -9.13 -13.27
N HIS A 296 -3.79 -8.90 -12.03
CA HIS A 296 -4.43 -7.95 -11.12
C HIS A 296 -3.56 -6.72 -10.86
N MET A 297 -2.52 -6.49 -11.67
CA MET A 297 -1.76 -5.25 -11.57
C MET A 297 -2.66 -4.04 -11.73
N GLN A 298 -2.33 -3.02 -10.96
CA GLN A 298 -3.01 -1.74 -10.89
C GLN A 298 -2.15 -0.65 -11.52
N THR A 299 -2.70 0.55 -11.52
CA THR A 299 -2.05 1.71 -12.11
C THR A 299 -1.10 2.42 -11.17
N GLU A 300 -0.20 3.21 -11.76
CA GLU A 300 0.41 4.38 -11.15
C GLU A 300 0.00 5.62 -11.96
N SER A 301 0.06 6.79 -11.33
CA SER A 301 -0.24 8.06 -12.00
C SER A 301 1.05 8.72 -12.48
N MET A 302 0.97 9.48 -13.57
CA MET A 302 2.09 10.36 -13.98
C MET A 302 2.49 11.34 -12.87
N GLY A 303 1.52 11.89 -12.14
CA GLY A 303 1.73 12.86 -11.08
C GLY A 303 2.57 12.31 -9.93
N GLU A 304 2.41 11.04 -9.56
CA GLU A 304 3.27 10.39 -8.56
C GLU A 304 4.69 10.17 -9.09
N MET A 305 4.84 9.75 -10.36
CA MET A 305 6.16 9.52 -10.97
C MET A 305 6.98 10.80 -11.17
N LEU A 306 6.32 11.96 -11.26
CA LEU A 306 6.97 13.27 -11.44
C LEU A 306 7.47 13.88 -10.13
N ILE A 307 7.05 13.38 -8.96
CA ILE A 307 7.57 13.88 -7.69
C ILE A 307 9.03 13.39 -7.54
N PRO A 308 10.03 14.29 -7.49
CA PRO A 308 11.42 13.87 -7.46
C PRO A 308 11.72 13.01 -6.23
N PRO A 309 12.52 11.93 -6.33
CA PRO A 309 12.84 11.06 -5.19
C PRO A 309 13.48 11.78 -3.99
N SER A 310 14.11 12.93 -4.21
CA SER A 310 14.72 13.79 -3.19
C SER A 310 13.71 14.67 -2.45
N SER A 311 12.46 14.73 -2.90
CA SER A 311 11.40 15.52 -2.29
C SER A 311 11.08 15.04 -0.88
N SER A 312 10.77 15.96 0.02
CA SER A 312 10.27 15.63 1.36
C SER A 312 8.94 14.87 1.34
N PHE A 313 8.23 14.90 0.21
CA PHE A 313 7.05 14.06 -0.03
C PHE A 313 7.38 12.57 -0.16
N TRP A 314 8.66 12.19 -0.26
CA TRP A 314 9.13 10.79 -0.15
C TRP A 314 9.88 10.50 1.16
N GLY A 315 9.74 11.39 2.14
CA GLY A 315 10.38 11.30 3.45
C GLY A 315 11.44 12.40 3.67
N ASN A 316 11.57 12.81 4.93
CA ASN A 316 12.60 13.74 5.39
C ASN A 316 13.53 13.02 6.36
N LEU A 317 14.76 12.76 5.93
CA LEU A 317 15.75 12.02 6.72
C LEU A 317 15.97 12.61 8.11
N THR A 318 15.92 13.93 8.27
CA THR A 318 16.07 14.57 9.59
C THR A 318 14.94 14.15 10.53
N VAL A 319 13.72 14.05 10.00
CA VAL A 319 12.54 13.65 10.77
C VAL A 319 12.55 12.16 11.05
N THR A 320 12.78 11.31 10.03
CA THR A 320 12.83 9.86 10.22
C THR A 320 13.95 9.46 11.18
N ASN A 321 15.13 10.11 11.09
CA ASN A 321 16.26 9.86 11.98
C ASN A 321 15.94 10.21 13.44
N SER A 322 15.05 11.18 13.65
CA SER A 322 14.58 11.62 14.97
C SER A 322 13.35 10.83 15.48
N TYR A 323 12.79 9.92 14.68
CA TYR A 323 11.65 9.09 15.06
C TYR A 323 12.06 8.13 16.18
N ARG A 324 11.37 8.18 17.33
CA ARG A 324 11.77 7.44 18.55
C ARG A 324 10.99 6.15 18.78
N SER A 325 9.89 5.99 18.07
CA SER A 325 9.03 4.82 18.19
C SER A 325 9.66 3.58 17.53
N PRO A 326 9.21 2.37 17.89
CA PRO A 326 9.76 1.12 17.34
C PRO A 326 9.59 1.00 15.82
N VAL A 327 10.63 0.46 15.16
CA VAL A 327 10.64 0.23 13.71
C VAL A 327 11.06 -1.21 13.40
N LEU A 328 10.32 -1.89 12.53
CA LEU A 328 10.70 -3.17 11.93
C LEU A 328 10.99 -2.98 10.44
N VAL A 329 12.18 -3.37 9.99
CA VAL A 329 12.55 -3.36 8.56
C VAL A 329 12.69 -4.78 8.04
N ILE A 330 11.92 -5.13 7.02
CA ILE A 330 11.95 -6.43 6.35
C ILE A 330 12.30 -6.26 4.87
N LEU A 331 13.31 -6.98 4.40
CA LEU A 331 13.65 -7.06 2.97
C LEU A 331 13.68 -8.51 2.49
N GLY A 332 13.30 -8.73 1.24
CA GLY A 332 13.61 -9.99 0.56
C GLY A 332 15.11 -10.08 0.30
N GLU A 333 15.70 -11.25 0.52
CA GLU A 333 17.12 -11.48 0.25
C GLU A 333 17.52 -11.11 -1.19
N HIS A 334 16.60 -11.38 -2.14
CA HIS A 334 16.80 -11.20 -3.58
C HIS A 334 15.94 -10.07 -4.17
N ASP A 335 15.62 -9.07 -3.37
CA ASP A 335 14.84 -7.92 -3.82
C ASP A 335 15.58 -7.14 -4.93
N TYR A 336 15.08 -7.20 -6.17
CA TYR A 336 15.70 -6.47 -7.27
C TYR A 336 15.50 -4.97 -7.13
N VAL A 337 14.27 -4.54 -6.79
CA VAL A 337 13.89 -3.12 -6.75
C VAL A 337 14.74 -2.36 -5.74
N VAL A 338 14.96 -2.93 -4.56
CA VAL A 338 15.70 -2.27 -3.47
C VAL A 338 17.20 -2.45 -3.62
N CYS A 339 17.67 -3.67 -3.89
CA CYS A 339 19.07 -4.05 -3.70
C CYS A 339 19.68 -4.82 -4.89
N GLY A 340 19.03 -4.77 -6.06
CA GLY A 340 19.59 -5.33 -7.29
C GLY A 340 19.90 -6.83 -7.23
N GLN A 341 19.09 -7.63 -6.50
CA GLN A 341 19.20 -9.09 -6.24
C GLN A 341 19.94 -9.51 -4.96
N SER A 342 20.54 -8.59 -4.20
CA SER A 342 21.23 -8.96 -2.96
C SER A 342 21.12 -7.89 -1.88
N CYS A 343 20.26 -8.15 -0.89
CA CYS A 343 20.05 -7.23 0.24
C CYS A 343 20.99 -7.51 1.43
N VAL A 344 21.91 -8.46 1.27
CA VAL A 344 22.86 -8.91 2.29
C VAL A 344 24.33 -8.65 1.93
N THR A 345 24.61 -8.29 0.68
CA THR A 345 25.98 -8.03 0.17
C THR A 345 26.01 -6.68 -0.54
N PRO A 346 26.99 -5.80 -0.26
CA PRO A 346 28.11 -5.98 0.68
C PRO A 346 27.74 -5.87 2.16
N GLN A 347 26.53 -5.39 2.47
CA GLN A 347 26.00 -5.32 3.83
C GLN A 347 24.49 -5.65 3.86
N ASN A 348 23.98 -5.86 5.07
CA ASN A 348 22.55 -6.04 5.33
C ASN A 348 21.84 -4.67 5.25
N LEU A 349 21.11 -4.43 4.15
CA LEU A 349 20.44 -3.15 3.91
C LEU A 349 19.26 -2.90 4.86
N ALA A 350 18.63 -3.93 5.40
CA ALA A 350 17.57 -3.76 6.40
C ALA A 350 18.16 -3.18 7.70
N ALA A 351 19.31 -3.72 8.15
CA ALA A 351 20.02 -3.21 9.31
C ALA A 351 20.57 -1.80 9.08
N GLN A 352 21.18 -1.56 7.91
CA GLN A 352 21.69 -0.24 7.52
C GLN A 352 20.58 0.82 7.51
N THR A 353 19.38 0.47 7.03
CA THR A 353 18.22 1.37 7.03
C THR A 353 17.84 1.75 8.45
N LEU A 354 17.78 0.80 9.38
CA LEU A 354 17.49 1.08 10.78
C LEU A 354 18.57 1.98 11.42
N ASP A 355 19.85 1.70 11.16
CA ASP A 355 20.97 2.48 11.71
C ASP A 355 21.08 3.89 11.14
N THR A 356 20.68 4.09 9.88
CA THR A 356 20.86 5.37 9.15
C THR A 356 19.59 6.22 9.16
N ALA A 357 18.48 5.67 8.67
CA ALA A 357 17.23 6.41 8.52
C ALA A 357 16.43 6.52 9.82
N TYR A 358 16.70 5.66 10.81
CA TYR A 358 15.94 5.54 12.06
C TYR A 358 16.86 5.48 13.29
N ALA A 359 17.96 6.22 13.29
CA ALA A 359 18.98 6.15 14.33
C ALA A 359 18.47 6.40 15.77
N SER A 360 17.38 7.18 15.93
CA SER A 360 16.77 7.46 17.23
C SER A 360 15.65 6.49 17.63
N ALA A 361 15.29 5.52 16.79
CA ALA A 361 14.24 4.55 17.10
C ALA A 361 14.64 3.67 18.29
N ASP A 362 13.66 3.24 19.09
CA ASP A 362 13.90 2.41 20.27
C ASP A 362 14.61 1.10 19.87
N ARG A 363 15.90 0.97 20.21
CA ARG A 363 16.74 -0.18 19.83
C ARG A 363 16.41 -1.46 20.59
N ASN A 364 15.66 -1.39 21.69
CA ASN A 364 15.21 -2.59 22.40
C ASN A 364 14.01 -3.25 21.70
N LEU A 365 13.25 -2.45 20.94
CA LEU A 365 12.04 -2.87 20.26
C LEU A 365 12.15 -2.84 18.74
N SER A 366 13.17 -2.19 18.17
CA SER A 366 13.35 -2.09 16.73
C SER A 366 14.19 -3.24 16.19
N GLU A 367 13.80 -3.78 15.04
CA GLU A 367 14.42 -4.96 14.45
C GLU A 367 14.62 -4.81 12.94
N ALA A 368 15.65 -5.46 12.41
CA ALA A 368 15.87 -5.61 10.98
C ALA A 368 15.92 -7.09 10.63
N TRP A 369 15.28 -7.48 9.54
CA TRP A 369 15.21 -8.88 9.12
C TRP A 369 15.28 -9.02 7.60
N ILE A 370 16.01 -10.05 7.17
CA ILE A 370 16.08 -10.46 5.78
C ILE A 370 15.26 -11.74 5.63
N SER A 371 14.30 -11.72 4.72
CA SER A 371 13.46 -12.86 4.34
C SER A 371 14.22 -13.74 3.34
N PRO A 372 14.69 -14.94 3.76
CA PRO A 372 15.55 -15.77 2.92
C PRO A 372 14.83 -16.23 1.66
N GLY A 373 15.48 -16.14 0.51
CA GLY A 373 14.93 -16.60 -0.77
C GLY A 373 13.82 -15.73 -1.37
N ALA A 374 13.29 -14.73 -0.67
CA ALA A 374 12.24 -13.86 -1.18
C ALA A 374 12.78 -12.74 -2.09
N GLY A 375 11.98 -12.34 -3.09
CA GLY A 375 12.15 -11.09 -3.84
C GLY A 375 11.45 -9.91 -3.16
N HIS A 376 11.11 -8.88 -3.93
CA HIS A 376 10.47 -7.66 -3.40
C HIS A 376 9.12 -7.95 -2.74
N ASN A 377 8.22 -8.67 -3.44
CA ASN A 377 6.87 -8.95 -2.97
C ASN A 377 6.88 -10.13 -2.00
N CYS A 378 7.43 -9.91 -0.80
CA CYS A 378 7.66 -10.94 0.23
C CYS A 378 6.41 -11.75 0.58
N HIS A 379 5.22 -11.12 0.59
CA HIS A 379 3.95 -11.81 0.90
C HIS A 379 3.42 -12.71 -0.22
N THR A 380 4.09 -12.76 -1.37
CA THR A 380 3.71 -13.60 -2.53
C THR A 380 4.76 -14.68 -2.86
N HIS A 381 5.73 -14.89 -1.98
CA HIS A 381 6.71 -15.99 -2.05
C HIS A 381 6.26 -17.18 -1.18
N LEU A 382 6.86 -18.36 -1.41
CA LEU A 382 6.54 -19.58 -0.63
C LEU A 382 6.80 -19.43 0.87
N ASN A 383 7.72 -18.55 1.25
CA ASN A 383 8.04 -18.23 2.64
C ASN A 383 7.22 -17.05 3.21
N ALA A 384 6.17 -16.60 2.52
CA ALA A 384 5.25 -15.58 3.03
C ALA A 384 4.74 -15.84 4.46
N PRO A 385 4.47 -17.10 4.90
CA PRO A 385 4.12 -17.37 6.29
C PRO A 385 5.18 -16.93 7.31
N ASP A 386 6.47 -17.04 6.98
CA ASP A 386 7.56 -16.62 7.86
C ASP A 386 7.62 -15.10 7.99
N VAL A 387 7.40 -14.39 6.87
CA VAL A 387 7.31 -12.91 6.83
C VAL A 387 6.16 -12.44 7.72
N SER A 388 4.97 -13.02 7.53
CA SER A 388 3.79 -12.67 8.34
C SER A 388 3.98 -13.03 9.81
N ALA A 389 4.60 -14.17 10.13
CA ALA A 389 4.91 -14.56 11.49
C ALA A 389 5.91 -13.59 12.14
N LYS A 390 6.93 -13.13 11.39
CA LYS A 390 7.90 -12.13 11.87
C LYS A 390 7.20 -10.83 12.26
N MET A 391 6.32 -10.31 11.40
CA MET A 391 5.58 -9.08 11.66
C MET A 391 4.69 -9.20 12.90
N VAL A 392 3.88 -10.27 12.98
CA VAL A 392 2.98 -10.50 14.12
C VAL A 392 3.76 -10.70 15.43
N ASN A 393 4.83 -11.49 15.42
CA ASN A 393 5.61 -11.72 16.64
C ASN A 393 6.28 -10.43 17.13
N TRP A 394 6.75 -9.60 16.20
CA TRP A 394 7.29 -8.29 16.55
C TRP A 394 6.23 -7.38 17.18
N VAL A 395 5.04 -7.29 16.58
CA VAL A 395 3.93 -6.50 17.14
C VAL A 395 3.54 -6.99 18.54
N LYS A 396 3.50 -8.31 18.78
CA LYS A 396 3.27 -8.86 20.13
C LYS A 396 4.35 -8.45 21.14
N ASN A 397 5.61 -8.40 20.70
CA ASN A 397 6.73 -8.01 21.56
C ASN A 397 6.73 -6.53 21.95
N LEU A 398 5.95 -5.68 21.26
CA LEU A 398 5.71 -4.29 21.70
C LEU A 398 4.93 -4.22 23.01
N GLY A 399 4.28 -5.33 23.43
CA GLY A 399 3.52 -5.41 24.67
C GLY A 399 2.19 -4.65 24.63
N TRP A 400 1.74 -4.25 23.44
CA TRP A 400 0.43 -3.61 23.26
C TRP A 400 -0.66 -4.68 23.19
N ASN A 401 -1.87 -4.31 23.62
CA ASN A 401 -3.02 -5.19 23.48
C ASN A 401 -3.51 -5.11 22.03
N THR A 402 -3.03 -6.02 21.20
CA THR A 402 -3.27 -6.04 19.75
C THR A 402 -4.42 -6.95 19.38
#